data_AF-A0A0K1EQL7-F1
#
_entry.id   AF-A0A0K1EQL7-F1
#
_cell.length_a   1.000
_cell.length_b   1.000
_cell.length_c   1.000
_cell.angle_alpha   90.00
_cell.angle_beta   90.00
_cell.angle_gamma   90.00
#
_symmetry.space_group_name_H-M   'P 1'
#
loop_
_entity.id
_entity.type
_entity.pdbx_description
1 polymer ?
#
loop_
_entity_poly.entity_id
_entity_poly.type
_entity_poly.pdbx_seq_one_letter_code
_entity_poly.pdbx_strand_id
1 'polypeptide(L)'
;MDALYIALAVPFFLVLIGIELLVNRRQGDLRYTFHDAVGSMSCGIGQQVIGLLIAAVNVSGYALVYEHFRVTTMSPTSPLAWFALLLGVDLGYYVYHRASHRISFFWATHIVHHQSEEYNLSTALRQSWFTGLTSWMFYVPLAVLGFSPVMFVSMLTLNTLYQFWIHTRAVGRIGWLEHVLNTPSHHRVHHGTNPRYIDKNYAGIFIIWDRLFGTFTPEDDEPVYGTVKPLQSFNPLWANVEHFKELLHRSRKTRRLRDKLLVWVMPPEWMPQDLGGPVTVPEVSRETQRKYDVVVPRGLDLYGAVGFASLVAGTTLLLWGAPKLSFAELSWAAAVLVAGTATWGGLVEARAWAVPLEWARLAAAAGFVAWLAHETAHFPVAVAASVAIALGLSVWVGRYLRRAPQEAPALLSPS
;
A
#
# COMPACT_ATOMS: atom_id res chain seq x y z
N MET A 1 18.89 7.38 3.20
CA MET A 1 19.16 7.41 1.74
C MET A 1 17.97 6.88 0.96
N ASP A 2 17.34 5.76 1.34
CA ASP A 2 16.13 5.23 0.66
C ASP A 2 14.98 6.23 0.53
N ALA A 3 14.61 6.91 1.62
CA ALA A 3 13.55 7.92 1.59
C ALA A 3 13.82 9.05 0.58
N LEU A 4 15.09 9.37 0.30
CA LEU A 4 15.47 10.41 -0.66
C LEU A 4 15.28 9.91 -2.10
N TYR A 5 15.69 8.68 -2.42
CA TYR A 5 15.48 8.11 -3.75
C TYR A 5 13.99 7.92 -4.05
N ILE A 6 13.21 7.46 -3.07
CA ILE A 6 11.76 7.32 -3.22
C ILE A 6 11.11 8.70 -3.39
N ALA A 7 11.49 9.71 -2.58
CA ALA A 7 10.98 11.07 -2.75
C ALA A 7 11.28 11.65 -4.14
N LEU A 8 12.47 11.37 -4.69
CA LEU A 8 12.83 11.76 -6.06
C LEU A 8 12.04 11.00 -7.12
N ALA A 9 11.55 9.79 -6.84
CA ALA A 9 10.73 8.99 -7.75
C ALA A 9 9.26 9.44 -7.79
N VAL A 10 8.73 10.08 -6.74
CA VAL A 10 7.32 10.51 -6.66
C VAL A 10 6.85 11.31 -7.88
N PRO A 11 7.57 12.36 -8.35
CA PRO A 11 7.16 13.09 -9.54
C PRO A 11 7.09 12.20 -10.80
N PHE A 12 8.02 11.25 -10.95
CA PHE A 12 8.02 10.32 -12.08
C PHE A 12 6.83 9.37 -12.02
N PHE A 13 6.48 8.85 -10.85
CA PHE A 13 5.30 8.01 -10.67
C PHE A 13 4.02 8.75 -11.05
N LEU A 14 3.85 10.00 -10.58
CA LEU A 14 2.69 10.83 -10.92
C LEU A 14 2.59 11.13 -12.42
N VAL A 15 3.74 11.41 -13.07
CA VAL A 15 3.79 11.61 -14.53
C VAL A 15 3.41 10.34 -15.27
N LEU A 16 3.94 9.18 -14.88
CA LEU A 16 3.64 7.89 -15.51
C LEU A 16 2.18 7.49 -15.33
N ILE A 17 1.59 7.70 -14.15
CA ILE A 17 0.16 7.53 -13.90
C ILE A 17 -0.66 8.45 -14.82
N GLY A 18 -0.26 9.72 -14.95
CA GLY A 18 -0.92 10.67 -15.86
C GLY A 18 -0.84 10.24 -17.33
N ILE A 19 0.30 9.71 -17.76
CA ILE A 19 0.49 9.15 -19.11
C ILE A 19 -0.41 7.93 -19.33
N GLU A 20 -0.40 6.96 -18.41
CA GLU A 20 -1.25 5.76 -18.51
C GLU A 20 -2.74 6.15 -18.57
N LEU A 21 -3.16 7.10 -17.75
CA LEU A 21 -4.52 7.60 -17.73
C LEU A 21 -4.91 8.27 -19.07
N LEU A 22 -4.01 9.02 -19.69
CA LEU A 22 -4.22 9.59 -21.02
C LEU A 22 -4.29 8.52 -22.12
N VAL A 23 -3.42 7.51 -22.06
CA VAL A 23 -3.42 6.37 -22.99
C VAL A 23 -4.74 5.59 -22.88
N ASN A 24 -5.15 5.22 -21.67
CA ASN A 24 -6.41 4.53 -21.38
C ASN A 24 -7.62 5.31 -21.92
N ARG A 25 -7.65 6.64 -21.71
CA ARG A 25 -8.71 7.50 -22.26
C ARG A 25 -8.75 7.51 -23.79
N ARG A 26 -7.59 7.56 -24.45
CA ARG A 26 -7.52 7.50 -25.93
C ARG A 26 -7.93 6.15 -26.50
N GLN A 27 -7.71 5.07 -25.74
CA GLN A 27 -8.09 3.71 -26.12
C GLN A 27 -9.56 3.38 -25.82
N GLY A 28 -10.28 4.26 -25.10
CA GLY A 28 -11.68 4.02 -24.72
C GLY A 28 -11.87 2.98 -23.60
N ASP A 29 -10.79 2.56 -22.95
CA ASP A 29 -10.79 1.59 -21.85
C ASP A 29 -10.22 2.28 -20.61
N LEU A 30 -11.07 3.00 -19.86
CA LEU A 30 -10.64 3.70 -18.65
C LEU A 30 -10.52 2.73 -17.48
N ARG A 31 -9.29 2.35 -17.16
CA ARG A 31 -8.92 1.35 -16.13
C ARG A 31 -8.68 1.98 -14.76
N TYR A 32 -9.32 3.11 -14.51
CA TYR A 32 -9.13 3.95 -13.33
C TYR A 32 -10.48 4.41 -12.82
N THR A 33 -10.75 4.19 -11.55
CA THR A 33 -11.76 4.93 -10.80
C THR A 33 -11.06 5.93 -9.88
N PHE A 34 -11.66 7.09 -9.67
CA PHE A 34 -11.04 8.15 -8.87
C PHE A 34 -10.85 7.71 -7.42
N HIS A 35 -11.86 7.08 -6.80
CA HIS A 35 -11.80 6.66 -5.41
C HIS A 35 -10.84 5.51 -5.18
N ASP A 36 -10.75 4.53 -6.10
CA ASP A 36 -9.76 3.45 -5.97
C ASP A 36 -8.34 3.98 -6.10
N ALA A 37 -8.07 4.84 -7.10
CA ALA A 37 -6.74 5.42 -7.28
C ALA A 37 -6.30 6.25 -6.06
N VAL A 38 -7.19 7.09 -5.52
CA VAL A 38 -6.91 7.86 -4.30
C VAL A 38 -6.76 6.95 -3.08
N GLY A 39 -7.58 5.91 -2.94
CA GLY A 39 -7.47 4.92 -1.86
C GLY A 39 -6.13 4.16 -1.91
N SER A 40 -5.74 3.73 -3.10
CA SER A 40 -4.47 3.05 -3.37
C SER A 40 -3.27 3.91 -3.03
N MET A 41 -3.23 5.16 -3.51
CA MET A 41 -2.16 6.09 -3.15
C MET A 41 -2.20 6.51 -1.68
N SER A 42 -3.37 6.56 -1.05
CA SER A 42 -3.51 6.83 0.39
C SER A 42 -2.88 5.74 1.25
N CYS A 43 -3.03 4.47 0.86
CA CYS A 43 -2.28 3.36 1.48
C CYS A 43 -0.77 3.59 1.35
N GLY A 44 -0.30 3.97 0.15
CA GLY A 44 1.11 4.29 -0.11
C GLY A 44 1.64 5.44 0.73
N ILE A 45 0.90 6.55 0.85
CA ILE A 45 1.25 7.67 1.74
C ILE A 45 1.44 7.17 3.17
N GLY A 46 0.46 6.42 3.70
CA GLY A 46 0.56 5.87 5.05
C GLY A 46 1.76 4.92 5.21
N GLN A 47 2.06 4.09 4.20
CA GLN A 47 3.21 3.20 4.22
C GLN A 47 4.54 3.95 4.24
N GLN A 48 4.69 5.03 3.45
CA GLN A 48 5.91 5.84 3.44
C GLN A 48 6.12 6.55 4.78
N VAL A 49 5.05 7.15 5.30
CA VAL A 49 5.06 7.91 6.55
C VAL A 49 5.36 7.01 7.76
N ILE A 50 4.68 5.86 7.88
CA ILE A 50 4.95 4.87 8.92
C ILE A 50 6.34 4.25 8.71
N GLY A 51 6.73 4.04 7.45
CA GLY A 51 8.05 3.60 7.03
C GLY A 51 9.17 4.44 7.64
N LEU A 52 9.04 5.77 7.68
CA LEU A 52 10.03 6.65 8.31
C LEU A 52 10.22 6.37 9.81
N LEU A 53 9.14 6.06 10.53
CA LEU A 53 9.18 5.77 11.96
C LEU A 53 9.86 4.43 12.26
N ILE A 54 9.70 3.44 11.37
CA ILE A 54 10.24 2.09 11.55
C ILE A 54 11.57 1.86 10.82
N ALA A 55 11.96 2.74 9.89
CA ALA A 55 13.18 2.60 9.09
C ALA A 55 14.43 2.51 9.98
N ALA A 56 14.46 3.28 11.07
CA ALA A 56 15.55 3.21 12.05
C ALA A 56 15.68 1.80 12.63
N VAL A 57 14.56 1.14 12.98
CA VAL A 57 14.56 -0.22 13.52
C VAL A 57 15.05 -1.22 12.47
N ASN A 58 14.53 -1.14 11.24
CA ASN A 58 14.88 -2.07 10.17
C ASN A 58 16.35 -1.98 9.77
N VAL A 59 16.85 -0.77 9.51
CA VAL A 59 18.24 -0.53 9.09
C VAL A 59 19.20 -0.84 10.24
N SER A 60 18.86 -0.45 11.48
CA SER A 60 19.70 -0.77 12.64
C SER A 60 19.73 -2.27 12.92
N GLY A 61 18.61 -2.98 12.76
CA GLY A 61 18.56 -4.43 12.90
C GLY A 61 19.48 -5.13 11.89
N TYR A 62 19.40 -4.75 10.62
CA TYR A 62 20.31 -5.27 9.59
C TYR A 62 21.78 -4.91 9.88
N ALA A 63 22.04 -3.65 10.28
CA ALA A 63 23.40 -3.19 10.60
C ALA A 63 24.00 -3.92 11.81
N LEU A 64 23.22 -4.18 12.86
CA LEU A 64 23.66 -4.96 14.01
C LEU A 64 24.03 -6.39 13.62
N VAL A 65 23.24 -7.02 12.75
CA VAL A 65 23.59 -8.34 12.22
C VAL A 65 24.88 -8.27 11.43
N TYR A 66 25.01 -7.28 10.53
CA TYR A 66 26.21 -7.08 9.73
C TYR A 66 27.45 -6.82 10.59
N GLU A 67 27.35 -6.05 11.67
CA GLU A 67 28.50 -5.75 12.53
C GLU A 67 28.95 -6.92 13.41
N HIS A 68 28.00 -7.73 13.89
CA HIS A 68 28.31 -8.77 14.89
C HIS A 68 28.38 -10.19 14.33
N PHE A 69 27.75 -10.47 13.18
CA PHE A 69 27.56 -11.83 12.67
C PHE A 69 28.03 -12.05 11.23
N ARG A 70 28.54 -11.02 10.53
CA ARG A 70 29.03 -11.23 9.16
C ARG A 70 30.21 -12.20 9.14
N VAL A 71 30.20 -13.13 8.18
CA VAL A 71 31.29 -14.11 7.98
C VAL A 71 32.34 -13.63 6.98
N THR A 72 32.00 -12.61 6.19
CA THR A 72 32.90 -11.97 5.22
C THR A 72 32.49 -10.50 5.02
N THR A 73 33.24 -9.77 4.21
CA THR A 73 32.93 -8.38 3.82
C THR A 73 32.96 -8.27 2.31
N MET A 74 31.81 -7.97 1.71
CA MET A 74 31.69 -7.79 0.26
C MET A 74 32.19 -6.40 -0.12
N SER A 75 33.06 -6.34 -1.14
CA SER A 75 33.61 -5.06 -1.59
C SER A 75 32.55 -4.24 -2.33
N PRO A 76 32.28 -2.97 -1.94
CA PRO A 76 31.38 -2.09 -2.67
C PRO A 76 31.93 -1.66 -4.04
N THR A 77 33.21 -1.92 -4.33
CA THR A 77 33.81 -1.66 -5.64
C THR A 77 33.67 -2.84 -6.62
N SER A 78 33.21 -4.00 -6.17
CA SER A 78 33.06 -5.20 -7.00
C SER A 78 31.69 -5.21 -7.72
N PRO A 79 31.64 -5.12 -9.06
CA PRO A 79 30.38 -5.25 -9.79
C PRO A 79 29.71 -6.61 -9.57
N LEU A 80 30.51 -7.67 -9.41
CA LEU A 80 30.00 -9.01 -9.11
C LEU A 80 29.31 -9.08 -7.75
N ALA A 81 29.84 -8.35 -6.74
CA ALA A 81 29.18 -8.27 -5.44
C ALA A 81 27.81 -7.59 -5.54
N TRP A 82 27.71 -6.50 -6.31
CA TRP A 82 26.42 -5.84 -6.56
C TRP A 82 25.42 -6.72 -7.32
N PHE A 83 25.88 -7.45 -8.33
CA PHE A 83 25.02 -8.38 -9.06
C PHE A 83 24.55 -9.55 -8.18
N ALA A 84 25.46 -10.14 -7.40
CA ALA A 84 25.11 -11.18 -6.43
C ALA A 84 24.12 -10.66 -5.37
N LEU A 85 24.30 -9.42 -4.90
CA LEU A 85 23.37 -8.77 -4.00
C LEU A 85 22.01 -8.54 -4.64
N LEU A 86 21.95 -8.09 -5.89
CA LEU A 86 20.69 -7.91 -6.61
C LEU A 86 19.90 -9.23 -6.69
N LEU A 87 20.56 -10.33 -7.04
CA LEU A 87 19.95 -11.67 -7.02
C LEU A 87 19.52 -12.06 -5.61
N GLY A 88 20.34 -11.79 -4.59
CA GLY A 88 20.03 -12.10 -3.20
C GLY A 88 18.85 -11.30 -2.64
N VAL A 89 18.75 -10.01 -2.96
CA VAL A 89 17.61 -9.16 -2.63
C VAL A 89 16.36 -9.66 -3.35
N ASP A 90 16.45 -9.98 -4.64
CA ASP A 90 15.29 -10.45 -5.39
C ASP A 90 14.79 -11.83 -4.90
N LEU A 91 15.71 -12.72 -4.52
CA LEU A 91 15.36 -13.98 -3.87
C LEU A 91 14.74 -13.75 -2.48
N GLY A 92 15.31 -12.84 -1.68
CA GLY A 92 14.74 -12.46 -0.38
C GLY A 92 13.31 -11.94 -0.51
N TYR A 93 13.08 -11.09 -1.52
CA TYR A 93 11.74 -10.63 -1.88
C TYR A 93 10.83 -11.80 -2.28
N TYR A 94 11.27 -12.70 -3.17
CA TYR A 94 10.49 -13.87 -3.59
C TYR A 94 10.07 -14.74 -2.40
N VAL A 95 10.99 -15.02 -1.46
CA VAL A 95 10.69 -15.84 -0.27
C VAL A 95 9.71 -15.12 0.65
N TYR A 96 9.92 -13.83 0.91
CA TYR A 96 8.98 -13.00 1.67
C TYR A 96 7.59 -13.02 1.01
N HIS A 97 7.54 -12.78 -0.29
CA HIS A 97 6.31 -12.63 -1.03
C HIS A 97 5.51 -13.94 -1.07
N ARG A 98 6.17 -15.07 -1.32
CA ARG A 98 5.55 -16.39 -1.19
C ARG A 98 5.06 -16.67 0.24
N ALA A 99 5.83 -16.31 1.26
CA ALA A 99 5.39 -16.44 2.65
C ALA A 99 4.15 -15.58 2.93
N SER A 100 4.09 -14.36 2.38
CA SER A 100 2.93 -13.47 2.43
C SER A 100 1.69 -14.04 1.79
N HIS A 101 1.79 -14.96 0.84
CA HIS A 101 0.61 -15.61 0.27
C HIS A 101 0.27 -16.96 0.94
N ARG A 102 1.23 -17.59 1.62
CA ARG A 102 1.06 -18.94 2.21
C ARG A 102 0.95 -18.96 3.74
N ILE A 103 1.06 -17.82 4.41
CA ILE A 103 0.95 -17.69 5.87
C ILE A 103 0.04 -16.50 6.19
N SER A 104 -1.08 -16.77 6.87
CA SER A 104 -2.14 -15.76 7.12
C SER A 104 -1.64 -14.48 7.82
N PHE A 105 -0.67 -14.57 8.73
CA PHE A 105 -0.07 -13.39 9.37
C PHE A 105 0.68 -12.50 8.36
N PHE A 106 1.50 -13.09 7.48
CA PHE A 106 2.20 -12.32 6.45
C PHE A 106 1.26 -11.88 5.32
N TRP A 107 0.17 -12.61 5.10
CA TRP A 107 -0.92 -12.16 4.23
C TRP A 107 -1.61 -10.93 4.79
N ALA A 108 -1.84 -10.85 6.10
CA ALA A 108 -2.42 -9.67 6.75
C ALA A 108 -1.60 -8.39 6.50
N THR A 109 -0.28 -8.51 6.31
CA THR A 109 0.63 -7.40 5.99
C THR A 109 0.89 -7.20 4.50
N HIS A 110 0.20 -7.94 3.63
CA HIS A 110 0.42 -7.90 2.19
C HIS A 110 -0.88 -7.78 1.38
N ILE A 111 -1.99 -8.34 1.87
CA ILE A 111 -3.33 -8.31 1.25
C ILE A 111 -3.75 -6.92 0.79
N VAL A 112 -3.33 -5.86 1.50
CA VAL A 112 -3.58 -4.46 1.13
C VAL A 112 -3.23 -4.21 -0.33
N HIS A 113 -2.12 -4.78 -0.80
CA HIS A 113 -1.64 -4.68 -2.17
C HIS A 113 -2.61 -5.25 -3.21
N HIS A 114 -3.29 -6.34 -2.88
CA HIS A 114 -4.23 -7.04 -3.76
C HIS A 114 -5.67 -6.53 -3.67
N GLN A 115 -6.01 -5.68 -2.70
CA GLN A 115 -7.40 -5.28 -2.45
C GLN A 115 -8.03 -4.40 -3.55
N SER A 116 -7.24 -3.78 -4.42
CA SER A 116 -7.80 -2.97 -5.51
C SER A 116 -8.47 -3.88 -6.55
N GLU A 117 -9.71 -3.54 -6.91
CA GLU A 117 -10.45 -4.20 -7.98
C GLU A 117 -10.12 -3.60 -9.37
N GLU A 118 -9.28 -2.57 -9.39
CA GLU A 118 -8.63 -2.04 -10.58
C GLU A 118 -7.17 -2.51 -10.65
N TYR A 119 -6.61 -2.55 -11.86
CA TYR A 119 -5.19 -2.86 -12.03
C TYR A 119 -4.53 -1.87 -12.98
N ASN A 120 -3.75 -0.97 -12.40
CA ASN A 120 -3.09 0.15 -13.06
C ASN A 120 -1.91 0.65 -12.21
N LEU A 121 -1.19 1.67 -12.65
CA LEU A 121 0.03 2.12 -11.95
C LEU A 121 -0.23 2.65 -10.53
N SER A 122 -1.45 3.08 -10.20
CA SER A 122 -1.78 3.45 -8.82
C SER A 122 -1.87 2.24 -7.88
N THR A 123 -2.18 1.05 -8.40
CA THR A 123 -2.17 -0.22 -7.63
C THR A 123 -0.77 -0.53 -7.09
N ALA A 124 0.31 -0.17 -7.81
CA ALA A 124 1.68 -0.29 -7.31
C ALA A 124 1.89 0.45 -5.98
N LEU A 125 1.19 1.57 -5.79
CA LEU A 125 1.31 2.43 -4.61
C LEU A 125 0.40 1.96 -3.47
N ARG A 126 -0.48 0.97 -3.70
CA ARG A 126 -1.30 0.37 -2.66
C ARG A 126 -0.44 -0.58 -1.82
N GLN A 127 0.23 -0.04 -0.80
CA GLN A 127 1.14 -0.79 0.05
C GLN A 127 0.61 -0.89 1.49
N SER A 128 0.86 -2.01 2.16
CA SER A 128 0.50 -2.13 3.59
C SER A 128 1.46 -1.32 4.45
N TRP A 129 0.92 -0.76 5.52
CA TRP A 129 1.67 -0.03 6.53
C TRP A 129 2.62 -0.93 7.33
N PHE A 130 2.39 -2.25 7.31
CA PHE A 130 3.10 -3.23 8.13
C PHE A 130 4.11 -4.09 7.35
N THR A 131 4.18 -3.95 6.03
CA THR A 131 5.13 -4.68 5.17
C THR A 131 6.58 -4.53 5.67
N GLY A 132 6.99 -3.30 6.03
CA GLY A 132 8.34 -3.03 6.51
C GLY A 132 8.70 -3.76 7.81
N LEU A 133 7.73 -3.97 8.71
CA LEU A 133 7.96 -4.66 9.99
C LEU A 133 8.14 -6.19 9.82
N THR A 134 7.64 -6.74 8.72
CA THR A 134 7.60 -8.18 8.49
C THR A 134 8.59 -8.66 7.43
N SER A 135 8.93 -7.83 6.45
CA SER A 135 9.81 -8.21 5.34
C SER A 135 11.31 -8.19 5.69
N TRP A 136 11.76 -7.30 6.59
CA TRP A 136 13.19 -7.06 6.82
C TRP A 136 13.96 -8.33 7.23
N MET A 137 13.31 -9.24 7.96
CA MET A 137 13.93 -10.48 8.45
C MET A 137 14.35 -11.43 7.31
N PHE A 138 13.70 -11.36 6.15
CA PHE A 138 14.03 -12.19 4.99
C PHE A 138 15.34 -11.77 4.30
N TYR A 139 15.87 -10.59 4.65
CA TYR A 139 17.13 -10.08 4.12
C TYR A 139 18.31 -10.24 5.09
N VAL A 140 18.07 -10.67 6.32
CA VAL A 140 19.11 -10.92 7.34
C VAL A 140 20.26 -11.81 6.84
N PRO A 141 20.04 -12.88 6.04
CA PRO A 141 21.13 -13.66 5.47
C PRO A 141 22.13 -12.84 4.65
N LEU A 142 21.71 -11.76 3.98
CA LEU A 142 22.59 -10.89 3.21
C LEU A 142 23.57 -10.11 4.10
N ALA A 143 23.13 -9.72 5.30
CA ALA A 143 24.00 -9.09 6.30
C ALA A 143 25.09 -10.06 6.76
N VAL A 144 24.71 -11.32 7.04
CA VAL A 144 25.64 -12.38 7.43
C VAL A 144 26.65 -12.68 6.32
N LEU A 145 26.22 -12.66 5.05
CA LEU A 145 27.09 -12.81 3.89
C LEU A 145 27.98 -11.60 3.60
N GLY A 146 27.91 -10.53 4.40
CA GLY A 146 28.86 -9.43 4.32
C GLY A 146 28.45 -8.30 3.37
N PHE A 147 27.18 -8.19 2.97
CA PHE A 147 26.71 -7.02 2.24
C PHE A 147 26.41 -5.87 3.19
N SER A 148 27.15 -4.77 3.05
CA SER A 148 27.00 -3.60 3.94
C SER A 148 25.59 -3.01 3.87
N PRO A 149 25.11 -2.33 4.94
CA PRO A 149 23.79 -1.72 4.96
C PRO A 149 23.51 -0.80 3.76
N VAL A 150 24.51 -0.01 3.33
CA VAL A 150 24.38 0.89 2.17
C VAL A 150 24.17 0.12 0.87
N MET A 151 24.90 -0.98 0.67
CA MET A 151 24.70 -1.82 -0.52
C MET A 151 23.31 -2.43 -0.52
N PHE A 152 22.88 -2.98 0.62
CA PHE A 152 21.57 -3.60 0.78
C PHE A 152 20.42 -2.63 0.48
N VAL A 153 20.41 -1.48 1.16
CA VAL A 153 19.48 -0.34 0.98
C VAL A 153 19.39 0.07 -0.49
N SER A 154 20.54 0.18 -1.18
CA SER A 154 20.57 0.56 -2.60
C SER A 154 19.91 -0.48 -3.51
N MET A 155 20.18 -1.77 -3.31
CA MET A 155 19.59 -2.85 -4.14
C MET A 155 18.13 -3.14 -3.78
N LEU A 156 17.75 -2.98 -2.51
CA LEU A 156 16.35 -3.04 -2.08
C LEU A 156 15.53 -1.91 -2.71
N THR A 157 16.08 -0.70 -2.77
CA THR A 157 15.46 0.44 -3.48
C THR A 157 15.33 0.15 -4.97
N LEU A 158 16.37 -0.37 -5.64
CA LEU A 158 16.30 -0.74 -7.05
C LEU A 158 15.20 -1.78 -7.32
N ASN A 159 15.12 -2.81 -6.47
CA ASN A 159 14.08 -3.83 -6.55
C ASN A 159 12.68 -3.24 -6.38
N THR A 160 12.49 -2.37 -5.39
CA THR A 160 11.21 -1.67 -5.16
C THR A 160 10.81 -0.79 -6.34
N LEU A 161 11.74 -0.01 -6.90
CA LEU A 161 11.48 0.87 -8.05
C LEU A 161 11.14 0.07 -9.31
N TYR A 162 11.81 -1.06 -9.54
CA TYR A 162 11.49 -1.94 -10.66
C TYR A 162 10.03 -2.43 -10.60
N GLN A 163 9.54 -2.77 -9.42
CA GLN A 163 8.19 -3.31 -9.27
C GLN A 163 7.08 -2.29 -9.60
N PHE A 164 7.37 -0.99 -9.74
CA PHE A 164 6.34 -0.01 -10.09
C PHE A 164 5.74 -0.26 -11.49
N TRP A 165 6.58 -0.38 -12.52
CA TRP A 165 6.12 -0.37 -13.92
C TRP A 165 5.38 -1.65 -14.34
N ILE A 166 5.56 -2.75 -13.60
CA ILE A 166 4.85 -4.02 -13.86
C ILE A 166 3.36 -3.96 -13.48
N HIS A 167 2.89 -2.91 -12.81
CA HIS A 167 1.47 -2.72 -12.47
C HIS A 167 0.72 -1.98 -13.57
N THR A 168 0.59 -2.60 -14.73
CA THR A 168 -0.16 -1.99 -15.83
C THR A 168 -0.84 -3.03 -16.68
N ARG A 169 -2.00 -2.66 -17.25
CA ARG A 169 -2.68 -3.40 -18.30
C ARG A 169 -2.33 -2.89 -19.70
N ALA A 170 -1.60 -1.76 -19.79
CA ALA A 170 -1.29 -1.10 -21.07
C ALA A 170 -0.21 -1.85 -21.88
N VAL A 171 0.60 -2.66 -21.20
CA VAL A 171 1.68 -3.44 -21.81
C VAL A 171 1.27 -4.91 -21.84
N GLY A 172 1.14 -5.47 -23.05
CA GLY A 172 0.87 -6.90 -23.25
C GLY A 172 2.09 -7.78 -22.96
N ARG A 173 2.17 -8.94 -23.62
CA ARG A 173 3.35 -9.81 -23.52
C ARG A 173 4.54 -9.19 -24.25
N ILE A 174 5.73 -9.29 -23.66
CA ILE A 174 6.98 -8.70 -24.21
C ILE A 174 7.99 -9.73 -24.75
N GLY A 175 7.52 -10.95 -25.00
CA GLY A 175 8.29 -11.99 -25.70
C GLY A 175 9.42 -12.55 -24.84
N TRP A 176 10.63 -12.65 -25.40
CA TRP A 176 11.73 -13.40 -24.77
C TRP A 176 12.14 -12.89 -23.38
N LEU A 177 11.92 -11.60 -23.10
CA LEU A 177 12.19 -11.02 -21.78
C LEU A 177 11.38 -11.71 -20.68
N GLU A 178 10.22 -12.29 -20.99
CA GLU A 178 9.36 -13.04 -20.06
C GLU A 178 9.96 -14.37 -19.59
N HIS A 179 11.09 -14.80 -20.15
CA HIS A 179 11.81 -15.95 -19.61
C HIS A 179 12.69 -15.57 -18.40
N VAL A 180 13.07 -14.29 -18.28
CA VAL A 180 14.05 -13.82 -17.29
C VAL A 180 13.45 -12.79 -16.33
N LEU A 181 12.64 -11.86 -16.84
CA LEU A 181 12.09 -10.74 -16.11
C LEU A 181 10.64 -11.00 -15.69
N ASN A 182 10.28 -10.48 -14.51
CA ASN A 182 8.88 -10.28 -14.15
C ASN A 182 8.33 -9.12 -14.99
N THR A 183 7.20 -9.33 -15.64
CA THR A 183 6.64 -8.39 -16.62
C THR A 183 5.23 -8.03 -16.21
N PRO A 184 4.62 -6.99 -16.83
CA PRO A 184 3.23 -6.67 -16.57
C PRO A 184 2.28 -7.86 -16.76
N SER A 185 2.56 -8.75 -17.73
CA SER A 185 1.75 -9.96 -17.94
C SER A 185 1.84 -10.93 -16.77
N HIS A 186 3.05 -11.22 -16.29
CA HIS A 186 3.24 -12.08 -15.14
C HIS A 186 2.63 -11.50 -13.85
N HIS A 187 2.76 -10.19 -13.66
CA HIS A 187 2.29 -9.53 -12.44
C HIS A 187 0.77 -9.32 -12.43
N ARG A 188 0.12 -9.23 -13.60
CA ARG A 188 -1.34 -9.32 -13.69
C ARG A 188 -1.85 -10.66 -13.18
N VAL A 189 -1.23 -11.77 -13.59
CA VAL A 189 -1.57 -13.12 -13.08
C VAL A 189 -1.43 -13.16 -11.57
N HIS A 190 -0.33 -12.61 -11.04
CA HIS A 190 -0.10 -12.56 -9.59
C HIS A 190 -1.23 -11.84 -8.83
N HIS A 191 -1.77 -10.76 -9.40
CA HIS A 191 -2.90 -10.03 -8.84
C HIS A 191 -4.28 -10.63 -9.17
N GLY A 192 -4.32 -11.73 -9.91
CA GLY A 192 -5.54 -12.40 -10.32
C GLY A 192 -6.22 -13.16 -9.18
N THR A 193 -7.53 -13.01 -9.08
CA THR A 193 -8.39 -13.76 -8.14
C THR A 193 -8.98 -15.03 -8.76
N ASN A 194 -8.77 -15.25 -10.06
CA ASN A 194 -9.19 -16.48 -10.74
C ASN A 194 -8.53 -17.69 -10.07
N PRO A 195 -9.25 -18.81 -9.83
CA PRO A 195 -8.71 -19.96 -9.12
C PRO A 195 -7.35 -20.48 -9.65
N ARG A 196 -7.12 -20.45 -10.97
CA ARG A 196 -5.85 -20.87 -11.58
C ARG A 196 -4.67 -19.90 -11.37
N TYR A 197 -4.95 -18.66 -11.00
CA TYR A 197 -3.97 -17.58 -10.82
C TYR A 197 -3.63 -17.32 -9.35
N ILE A 198 -4.42 -17.87 -8.41
CA ILE A 198 -4.09 -17.86 -6.98
C ILE A 198 -2.74 -18.52 -6.75
N ASP A 199 -1.93 -17.88 -5.89
CA ASP A 199 -0.64 -18.40 -5.45
C ASP A 199 0.38 -18.60 -6.59
N LYS A 200 0.41 -17.68 -7.56
CA LYS A 200 1.33 -17.69 -8.70
C LYS A 200 2.19 -16.43 -8.81
N ASN A 201 3.34 -16.57 -9.45
CA ASN A 201 4.22 -15.47 -9.92
C ASN A 201 4.65 -14.49 -8.81
N TYR A 202 5.42 -14.94 -7.83
CA TYR A 202 5.85 -14.15 -6.67
C TYR A 202 7.12 -13.30 -6.90
N ALA A 203 7.83 -13.45 -8.01
CA ALA A 203 9.11 -12.76 -8.25
C ALA A 203 8.98 -11.24 -8.27
N GLY A 204 10.04 -10.54 -7.83
CA GLY A 204 10.11 -9.07 -7.92
C GLY A 204 10.59 -8.61 -9.29
N ILE A 205 11.88 -8.83 -9.57
CA ILE A 205 12.56 -8.51 -10.84
C ILE A 205 12.65 -9.74 -11.73
N PHE A 206 13.12 -10.88 -11.21
CA PHE A 206 13.48 -12.02 -12.05
C PHE A 206 12.47 -13.17 -11.90
N ILE A 207 11.69 -13.43 -12.95
CA ILE A 207 10.69 -14.53 -12.98
C ILE A 207 11.33 -15.92 -12.87
N ILE A 208 12.66 -16.00 -12.96
CA ILE A 208 13.44 -17.24 -12.81
C ILE A 208 13.13 -17.97 -11.50
N TRP A 209 12.82 -17.24 -10.42
CA TRP A 209 12.49 -17.86 -9.13
C TRP A 209 11.19 -18.65 -9.19
N ASP A 210 10.15 -18.08 -9.81
CA ASP A 210 8.88 -18.78 -10.01
C ASP A 210 9.01 -20.03 -10.88
N ARG A 211 9.87 -19.96 -11.91
CA ARG A 211 10.16 -21.11 -12.76
C ARG A 211 10.93 -22.19 -11.99
N LEU A 212 11.94 -21.79 -11.22
CA LEU A 212 12.78 -22.70 -10.43
C LEU A 212 11.97 -23.42 -9.34
N PHE A 213 11.05 -22.72 -8.68
CA PHE A 213 10.27 -23.23 -7.56
C PHE A 213 8.85 -23.70 -7.93
N GLY A 214 8.50 -23.71 -9.21
CA GLY A 214 7.25 -24.27 -9.73
C GLY A 214 5.99 -23.45 -9.42
N THR A 215 6.14 -22.13 -9.24
CA THR A 215 5.04 -21.18 -8.96
C THR A 215 4.68 -20.31 -10.17
N PHE A 216 5.37 -20.51 -11.30
CA PHE A 216 5.10 -19.80 -12.55
C PHE A 216 3.80 -20.24 -13.22
N THR A 217 2.99 -19.27 -13.65
CA THR A 217 1.84 -19.43 -14.54
C THR A 217 1.80 -18.31 -15.58
N PRO A 218 1.65 -18.59 -16.88
CA PRO A 218 1.47 -17.55 -17.90
C PRO A 218 0.08 -16.90 -17.84
N GLU A 219 -0.04 -15.69 -18.37
CA GLU A 219 -1.33 -14.99 -18.49
C GLU A 219 -2.09 -15.46 -19.74
N ASP A 220 -2.88 -16.52 -19.65
CA ASP A 220 -3.63 -17.07 -20.79
C ASP A 220 -4.86 -16.24 -21.16
N ASP A 221 -5.55 -15.69 -20.16
CA ASP A 221 -6.55 -14.63 -20.33
C ASP A 221 -6.49 -13.60 -19.20
N GLU A 222 -7.11 -12.45 -19.45
CA GLU A 222 -7.01 -11.27 -18.60
C GLU A 222 -7.66 -11.52 -17.22
N PRO A 223 -6.90 -11.37 -16.12
CA PRO A 223 -7.39 -11.67 -14.77
C PRO A 223 -8.55 -10.78 -14.28
N VAL A 224 -9.28 -11.33 -13.31
CA VAL A 224 -10.20 -10.58 -12.42
C VAL A 224 -9.40 -10.12 -11.19
N TYR A 225 -9.39 -8.82 -10.89
CA TYR A 225 -8.59 -8.24 -9.81
C TYR A 225 -9.38 -8.02 -8.52
N GLY A 226 -8.65 -7.90 -7.41
CA GLY A 226 -9.17 -7.73 -6.07
C GLY A 226 -8.73 -8.84 -5.14
N THR A 227 -9.52 -9.12 -4.12
CA THR A 227 -9.34 -10.26 -3.21
C THR A 227 -10.57 -11.15 -3.22
N VAL A 228 -10.37 -12.46 -2.96
CA VAL A 228 -11.46 -13.46 -2.91
C VAL A 228 -12.61 -13.02 -2.00
N LYS A 229 -12.29 -12.36 -0.89
CA LYS A 229 -13.23 -11.57 -0.07
C LYS A 229 -12.91 -10.08 -0.30
N PRO A 230 -13.68 -9.35 -1.12
CA PRO A 230 -13.39 -7.94 -1.42
C PRO A 230 -13.44 -7.07 -0.15
N LEU A 231 -12.59 -6.04 -0.09
CA LEU A 231 -12.52 -5.12 1.06
C LEU A 231 -13.80 -4.28 1.23
N GLN A 232 -14.44 -3.89 0.12
CA GLN A 232 -15.60 -2.99 0.08
C GLN A 232 -15.37 -1.66 0.81
N SER A 233 -14.19 -1.05 0.60
CA SER A 233 -13.81 0.23 1.20
C SER A 233 -12.64 0.86 0.48
N PHE A 234 -12.62 2.20 0.42
CA PHE A 234 -11.47 3.00 -0.04
C PHE A 234 -10.64 3.54 1.14
N ASN A 235 -11.01 3.22 2.38
CA ASN A 235 -10.35 3.72 3.58
C ASN A 235 -9.02 2.97 3.85
N PRO A 236 -7.87 3.68 3.93
CA PRO A 236 -6.57 3.04 4.09
C PRO A 236 -6.34 2.46 5.50
N LEU A 237 -6.99 3.01 6.53
CA LEU A 237 -6.94 2.45 7.88
C LEU A 237 -7.69 1.12 7.92
N TRP A 238 -8.90 1.06 7.34
CA TRP A 238 -9.67 -0.18 7.28
C TRP A 238 -8.99 -1.24 6.42
N ALA A 239 -8.42 -0.85 5.27
CA ALA A 239 -7.63 -1.71 4.40
C ALA A 239 -6.53 -2.48 5.16
N ASN A 240 -5.84 -1.81 6.09
CA ASN A 240 -4.75 -2.38 6.88
C ASN A 240 -5.21 -3.14 8.13
N VAL A 241 -6.45 -2.99 8.59
CA VAL A 241 -6.93 -3.54 9.88
C VAL A 241 -7.96 -4.66 9.72
N GLU A 242 -8.76 -4.66 8.65
CA GLU A 242 -9.88 -5.61 8.45
C GLU A 242 -9.42 -7.06 8.58
N HIS A 243 -8.34 -7.42 7.89
CA HIS A 243 -7.88 -8.81 7.87
C HIS A 243 -7.33 -9.27 9.23
N PHE A 244 -6.63 -8.39 9.97
CA PHE A 244 -6.21 -8.68 11.34
C PHE A 244 -7.40 -8.90 12.27
N LYS A 245 -8.46 -8.11 12.11
CA LYS A 245 -9.70 -8.26 12.87
C LYS A 245 -10.38 -9.60 12.55
N GLU A 246 -10.39 -10.01 11.28
CA GLU A 246 -10.89 -11.31 10.83
C GLU A 246 -10.10 -12.47 11.47
N LEU A 247 -8.77 -12.45 11.41
CA LEU A 247 -7.92 -13.48 12.03
C LEU A 247 -8.13 -13.54 13.55
N LEU A 248 -8.19 -12.40 14.23
CA LEU A 248 -8.47 -12.33 15.66
C LEU A 248 -9.87 -12.87 15.98
N HIS A 249 -10.87 -12.56 15.16
CA HIS A 249 -12.23 -13.08 15.33
C HIS A 249 -12.27 -14.60 15.21
N ARG A 250 -11.68 -15.16 14.15
CA ARG A 250 -11.58 -16.62 13.94
C ARG A 250 -10.83 -17.30 15.09
N SER A 251 -9.69 -16.75 15.48
CA SER A 251 -8.88 -17.25 16.61
C SER A 251 -9.67 -17.24 17.93
N ARG A 252 -10.52 -16.24 18.17
CA ARG A 252 -11.39 -16.18 19.35
C ARG A 252 -12.55 -17.17 19.28
N LYS A 253 -13.24 -17.28 18.14
CA LYS A 253 -14.43 -18.13 17.97
C LYS A 253 -14.13 -19.64 17.94
N THR A 254 -13.00 -20.09 17.39
CA THR A 254 -12.69 -21.54 17.37
C THR A 254 -12.49 -22.09 18.79
N ARG A 255 -12.94 -23.32 19.00
CA ARG A 255 -12.97 -24.01 20.29
C ARG A 255 -11.62 -24.60 20.67
N ARG A 256 -10.85 -25.09 19.69
CA ARG A 256 -9.57 -25.79 19.93
C ARG A 256 -8.44 -24.78 20.13
N LEU A 257 -7.68 -24.92 21.23
CA LEU A 257 -6.54 -24.02 21.53
C LEU A 257 -5.48 -24.01 20.42
N ARG A 258 -5.20 -25.16 19.82
CA ARG A 258 -4.29 -25.28 18.67
C ARG A 258 -4.76 -24.43 17.50
N ASP A 259 -6.05 -24.48 17.19
CA ASP A 259 -6.63 -23.79 16.04
C ASP A 259 -6.60 -22.26 16.24
N LYS A 260 -6.62 -21.79 17.50
CA LYS A 260 -6.42 -20.37 17.81
C LYS A 260 -5.07 -19.84 17.32
N LEU A 261 -4.02 -20.67 17.33
CA LEU A 261 -2.70 -20.33 16.81
C LEU A 261 -2.61 -20.61 15.30
N LEU A 262 -3.17 -21.73 14.84
CA LEU A 262 -3.11 -22.12 13.44
C LEU A 262 -3.76 -21.10 12.49
N VAL A 263 -4.81 -20.41 12.92
CA VAL A 263 -5.42 -19.31 12.14
C VAL A 263 -4.39 -18.27 11.69
N TRP A 264 -3.31 -18.04 12.45
CA TRP A 264 -2.30 -17.05 12.14
C TRP A 264 -1.18 -17.58 11.23
N VAL A 265 -0.92 -18.88 11.25
CA VAL A 265 0.25 -19.48 10.57
C VAL A 265 -0.10 -20.33 9.36
N MET A 266 -1.33 -20.86 9.30
CA MET A 266 -1.79 -21.64 8.16
C MET A 266 -2.09 -20.72 6.96
N PRO A 267 -2.14 -21.28 5.74
CA PRO A 267 -2.49 -20.53 4.54
C PRO A 267 -3.87 -19.85 4.61
N PRO A 268 -4.12 -18.77 3.86
CA PRO A 268 -5.37 -18.01 3.91
C PRO A 268 -6.64 -18.83 3.63
N GLU A 269 -6.54 -19.89 2.82
CA GLU A 269 -7.64 -20.82 2.53
C GLU A 269 -7.96 -21.78 3.68
N TRP A 270 -7.06 -21.93 4.66
CA TRP A 270 -7.29 -22.78 5.82
C TRP A 270 -8.25 -22.11 6.80
N MET A 271 -9.23 -22.88 7.27
CA MET A 271 -10.15 -22.45 8.33
C MET A 271 -10.45 -23.64 9.26
N PRO A 272 -10.59 -23.40 10.59
CA PRO A 272 -10.92 -24.45 11.54
C PRO A 272 -12.20 -25.21 11.16
N GLN A 273 -12.22 -26.53 11.42
CA GLN A 273 -13.37 -27.38 11.07
C GLN A 273 -14.65 -26.97 11.82
N ASP A 274 -14.52 -26.48 13.05
CA ASP A 274 -15.64 -25.98 13.84
C ASP A 274 -16.16 -24.60 13.38
N LEU A 275 -15.46 -23.96 12.43
CA LEU A 275 -15.87 -22.73 11.75
C LEU A 275 -16.26 -22.95 10.28
N GLY A 276 -16.38 -24.20 9.82
CA GLY A 276 -16.85 -24.54 8.47
C GLY A 276 -15.80 -25.18 7.56
N GLY A 277 -14.55 -25.33 8.01
CA GLY A 277 -13.48 -25.98 7.23
C GLY A 277 -12.93 -25.10 6.09
N PRO A 278 -11.97 -25.60 5.31
CA PRO A 278 -11.24 -24.80 4.30
C PRO A 278 -12.15 -24.06 3.30
N VAL A 279 -11.74 -22.85 2.93
CA VAL A 279 -12.46 -21.99 1.99
C VAL A 279 -12.04 -22.33 0.56
N THR A 280 -13.00 -22.66 -0.29
CA THR A 280 -12.78 -22.85 -1.73
C THR A 280 -12.81 -21.51 -2.46
N VAL A 281 -11.85 -21.27 -3.35
CA VAL A 281 -11.85 -20.07 -4.20
C VAL A 281 -12.93 -20.23 -5.28
N PRO A 282 -13.91 -19.32 -5.38
CA PRO A 282 -14.96 -19.40 -6.38
C PRO A 282 -14.43 -19.06 -7.78
N GLU A 283 -15.06 -19.62 -8.81
CA GLU A 283 -14.84 -19.16 -10.18
C GLU A 283 -15.36 -17.73 -10.35
N VAL A 284 -14.58 -16.90 -11.07
CA VAL A 284 -14.87 -15.48 -11.28
C VAL A 284 -14.75 -15.12 -12.75
N SER A 285 -15.62 -14.21 -13.19
CA SER A 285 -15.60 -13.63 -14.54
C SER A 285 -15.66 -12.11 -14.46
N ARG A 286 -14.96 -11.45 -15.37
CA ARG A 286 -14.97 -9.99 -15.52
C ARG A 286 -16.36 -9.47 -15.89
N GLU A 287 -17.16 -10.25 -16.62
CA GLU A 287 -18.51 -9.85 -17.04
C GLU A 287 -19.48 -9.78 -15.85
N THR A 288 -19.26 -10.63 -14.84
CA THR A 288 -20.12 -10.73 -13.66
C THR A 288 -19.57 -9.98 -12.44
N GLN A 289 -18.31 -9.52 -12.49
CA GLN A 289 -17.70 -8.81 -11.39
C GLN A 289 -18.42 -7.48 -11.14
N ARG A 290 -18.89 -7.30 -9.90
CA ARG A 290 -19.41 -6.01 -9.42
C ARG A 290 -18.37 -5.40 -8.50
N LYS A 291 -17.67 -4.39 -9.00
CA LYS A 291 -16.67 -3.65 -8.22
C LYS A 291 -17.35 -2.75 -7.20
N TYR A 292 -16.69 -2.57 -6.06
CA TYR A 292 -17.10 -1.59 -5.07
C TYR A 292 -16.93 -0.18 -5.62
N ASP A 293 -17.98 0.64 -5.48
CA ASP A 293 -17.97 2.03 -5.89
C ASP A 293 -18.88 2.85 -4.97
N VAL A 294 -18.65 4.17 -4.92
CA VAL A 294 -19.43 5.10 -4.12
C VAL A 294 -19.88 6.29 -4.97
N VAL A 295 -21.17 6.63 -4.87
CA VAL A 295 -21.72 7.79 -5.57
C VAL A 295 -21.64 9.00 -4.65
N VAL A 296 -20.72 9.91 -4.94
CA VAL A 296 -20.53 11.15 -4.19
C VAL A 296 -20.79 12.40 -5.04
N PRO A 297 -21.20 13.53 -4.44
CA PRO A 297 -21.33 14.78 -5.17
C PRO A 297 -19.96 15.24 -5.70
N ARG A 298 -19.93 15.80 -6.91
CA ARG A 298 -18.69 16.35 -7.53
C ARG A 298 -17.93 17.33 -6.65
N GLY A 299 -18.64 18.07 -5.79
CA GLY A 299 -18.00 18.97 -4.81
C GLY A 299 -17.13 18.21 -3.81
N LEU A 300 -17.54 17.01 -3.38
CA LEU A 300 -16.75 16.16 -2.50
C LEU A 300 -15.55 15.54 -3.21
N ASP A 301 -15.70 15.14 -4.48
CA ASP A 301 -14.56 14.70 -5.29
C ASP A 301 -13.53 15.81 -5.46
N LEU A 302 -13.96 17.03 -5.77
CA LEU A 302 -13.06 18.18 -5.90
C LEU A 302 -12.38 18.49 -4.55
N TYR A 303 -13.14 18.47 -3.47
CA TYR A 303 -12.62 18.65 -2.12
C TYR A 303 -11.53 17.62 -1.79
N GLY A 304 -11.81 16.36 -2.07
CA GLY A 304 -10.87 15.25 -1.92
C GLY A 304 -9.63 15.39 -2.77
N ALA A 305 -9.78 15.76 -4.04
CA ALA A 305 -8.65 15.95 -4.94
C ALA A 305 -7.68 17.01 -4.42
N VAL A 306 -8.20 18.15 -3.92
CA VAL A 306 -7.39 19.22 -3.33
C VAL A 306 -6.74 18.77 -2.02
N GLY A 307 -7.51 18.11 -1.15
CA GLY A 307 -7.01 17.56 0.11
C GLY A 307 -5.90 16.52 -0.13
N PHE A 308 -6.11 15.62 -1.08
CA PHE A 308 -5.15 14.59 -1.47
C PHE A 308 -3.88 15.18 -2.08
N ALA A 309 -3.98 16.17 -2.97
CA ALA A 309 -2.81 16.89 -3.48
C ALA A 309 -1.97 17.52 -2.34
N SER A 310 -2.66 18.05 -1.31
CA SER A 310 -2.01 18.59 -0.12
C SER A 310 -1.32 17.50 0.72
N LEU A 311 -1.91 16.31 0.82
CA LEU A 311 -1.30 15.15 1.49
C LEU A 311 -0.06 14.64 0.74
N VAL A 312 -0.10 14.58 -0.59
CA VAL A 312 1.07 14.22 -1.42
C VAL A 312 2.21 15.22 -1.22
N ALA A 313 1.89 16.52 -1.27
CA ALA A 313 2.87 17.58 -1.03
C ALA A 313 3.47 17.50 0.38
N GLY A 314 2.62 17.39 1.41
CA GLY A 314 3.04 17.25 2.80
C GLY A 314 3.90 16.02 3.05
N THR A 315 3.56 14.89 2.44
CA THR A 315 4.36 13.64 2.52
C THR A 315 5.72 13.82 1.85
N THR A 316 5.77 14.46 0.68
CA THR A 316 7.02 14.72 -0.04
C THR A 316 7.95 15.63 0.79
N LEU A 317 7.39 16.69 1.38
CA LEU A 317 8.13 17.58 2.28
C LEU A 317 8.64 16.85 3.52
N LEU A 318 7.80 15.97 4.11
CA LEU A 318 8.19 15.16 5.26
C LEU A 318 9.34 14.22 4.91
N LEU A 319 9.27 13.51 3.78
CA LEU A 319 10.35 12.61 3.33
C LEU A 319 11.68 13.33 3.13
N TRP A 320 11.65 14.54 2.56
CA TRP A 320 12.84 15.37 2.38
C TRP A 320 13.39 15.93 3.70
N GLY A 321 12.50 16.34 4.60
CA GLY A 321 12.83 16.96 5.88
C GLY A 321 13.13 15.98 7.00
N ALA A 322 12.76 14.70 6.87
CA ALA A 322 12.82 13.71 7.94
C ALA A 322 14.16 13.63 8.69
N PRO A 323 15.34 13.71 8.04
CA PRO A 323 16.63 13.66 8.75
C PRO A 323 16.87 14.83 9.72
N LYS A 324 16.10 15.93 9.61
CA LYS A 324 16.22 17.14 10.44
C LYS A 324 15.22 17.18 11.59
N LEU A 325 14.25 16.27 11.63
CA LEU A 325 13.18 16.26 12.61
C LEU A 325 13.54 15.34 13.79
N SER A 326 13.13 15.74 14.99
CA SER A 326 13.08 14.83 16.13
C SER A 326 12.04 13.74 15.91
N PHE A 327 12.15 12.64 16.67
CA PHE A 327 11.17 11.55 16.61
C PHE A 327 9.74 12.03 16.95
N ALA A 328 9.60 12.97 17.88
CA ALA A 328 8.31 13.52 18.26
C ALA A 328 7.67 14.34 17.12
N GLU A 329 8.45 15.21 16.46
CA GLU A 329 7.99 15.99 15.31
C GLU A 329 7.63 15.08 14.13
N LEU A 330 8.47 14.07 13.85
CA LEU A 330 8.22 13.09 12.80
C LEU A 330 6.94 12.29 13.09
N SER A 331 6.75 11.83 14.33
CA SER A 331 5.56 11.09 14.76
C SER A 331 4.28 11.93 14.66
N TRP A 332 4.37 13.22 15.01
CA TRP A 332 3.26 14.14 14.90
C TRP A 332 2.87 14.40 13.44
N ALA A 333 3.85 14.74 12.59
CA ALA A 333 3.63 14.93 11.16
C ALA A 333 3.05 13.66 10.52
N ALA A 334 3.55 12.49 10.93
CA ALA A 334 3.06 11.21 10.49
C ALA A 334 1.59 10.98 10.86
N ALA A 335 1.21 11.23 12.11
CA ALA A 335 -0.16 11.10 12.58
C ALA A 335 -1.12 12.01 11.81
N VAL A 336 -0.72 13.26 11.53
CA VAL A 336 -1.54 14.21 10.76
C VAL A 336 -1.77 13.73 9.33
N LEU A 337 -0.73 13.25 8.64
CA LEU A 337 -0.85 12.74 7.26
C LEU A 337 -1.70 11.48 7.20
N VAL A 338 -1.48 10.52 8.10
CA VAL A 338 -2.28 9.29 8.19
C VAL A 338 -3.73 9.61 8.50
N ALA A 339 -4.00 10.50 9.48
CA ALA A 339 -5.35 10.94 9.79
C ALA A 339 -6.02 11.58 8.56
N GLY A 340 -5.33 12.44 7.83
CA GLY A 340 -5.85 13.05 6.61
C GLY A 340 -6.25 12.03 5.54
N THR A 341 -5.43 10.99 5.31
CA THR A 341 -5.79 9.91 4.39
C THR A 341 -7.00 9.10 4.86
N ALA A 342 -7.11 8.83 6.16
CA ALA A 342 -8.25 8.12 6.74
C ALA A 342 -9.53 8.95 6.66
N THR A 343 -9.46 10.26 6.93
CA THR A 343 -10.61 11.16 6.85
C THR A 343 -11.22 11.17 5.45
N TRP A 344 -10.40 11.23 4.40
CA TRP A 344 -10.91 11.19 3.03
C TRP A 344 -11.74 9.92 2.75
N GLY A 345 -11.19 8.74 3.05
CA GLY A 345 -11.91 7.47 2.88
C GLY A 345 -13.20 7.42 3.71
N GLY A 346 -13.17 7.98 4.92
CA GLY A 346 -14.36 8.10 5.77
C GLY A 346 -15.43 9.04 5.19
N LEU A 347 -15.06 10.15 4.57
CA LEU A 347 -15.99 11.11 3.98
C LEU A 347 -16.70 10.55 2.75
N VAL A 348 -15.97 9.91 1.83
CA VAL A 348 -16.59 9.32 0.61
C VAL A 348 -17.49 8.13 0.92
N GLU A 349 -17.20 7.40 2.00
CA GLU A 349 -18.04 6.30 2.50
C GLU A 349 -19.10 6.75 3.52
N ALA A 350 -19.30 8.06 3.69
CA ALA A 350 -20.28 8.64 4.59
C ALA A 350 -20.20 8.18 6.07
N ARG A 351 -18.99 7.90 6.57
CA ARG A 351 -18.79 7.43 7.96
C ARG A 351 -18.97 8.57 8.95
N ALA A 352 -19.76 8.33 10.01
CA ALA A 352 -20.07 9.35 11.02
C ALA A 352 -18.84 9.92 11.74
N TRP A 353 -17.80 9.09 11.96
CA TRP A 353 -16.56 9.52 12.62
C TRP A 353 -15.69 10.44 11.74
N ALA A 354 -15.92 10.48 10.42
CA ALA A 354 -15.09 11.24 9.50
C ALA A 354 -15.27 12.76 9.66
N VAL A 355 -16.47 13.22 9.99
CA VAL A 355 -16.79 14.64 10.17
C VAL A 355 -16.06 15.28 11.35
N PRO A 356 -16.13 14.75 12.59
CA PRO A 356 -15.39 15.35 13.69
C PRO A 356 -13.88 15.31 13.45
N LEU A 357 -13.36 14.25 12.81
CA LEU A 357 -11.94 14.18 12.43
C LEU A 357 -11.58 15.24 11.39
N GLU A 358 -12.48 15.50 10.45
CA GLU A 358 -12.30 16.54 9.44
C GLU A 358 -12.35 17.95 10.02
N TRP A 359 -13.26 18.21 10.97
CA TRP A 359 -13.31 19.47 11.70
C TRP A 359 -12.03 19.69 12.51
N ALA A 360 -11.52 18.66 13.17
CA ALA A 360 -10.23 18.73 13.87
C ALA A 360 -9.09 19.05 12.89
N ARG A 361 -9.07 18.41 11.72
CA ARG A 361 -8.07 18.68 10.68
C ARG A 361 -8.14 20.11 10.14
N LEU A 362 -9.35 20.62 9.87
CA LEU A 362 -9.58 21.99 9.40
C LEU A 362 -9.19 23.03 10.45
N ALA A 363 -9.52 22.78 11.73
CA ALA A 363 -9.11 23.63 12.84
C ALA A 363 -7.58 23.64 13.00
N ALA A 364 -6.94 22.48 12.91
CA ALA A 364 -5.48 22.37 12.93
C ALA A 364 -4.82 23.10 11.76
N ALA A 365 -5.39 23.01 10.55
CA ALA A 365 -4.90 23.72 9.38
C ALA A 365 -5.02 25.24 9.53
N ALA A 366 -6.15 25.75 10.04
CA ALA A 366 -6.32 27.17 10.34
C ALA A 366 -5.33 27.65 11.41
N GLY A 367 -5.14 26.85 12.48
CA GLY A 367 -4.14 27.13 13.51
C GLY A 367 -2.70 27.16 12.97
N PHE A 368 -2.38 26.27 12.02
CA PHE A 368 -1.07 26.24 11.37
C PHE A 368 -0.85 27.48 10.48
N VAL A 369 -1.86 27.92 9.73
CA VAL A 369 -1.77 29.18 8.95
C VAL A 369 -1.60 30.38 9.88
N ALA A 370 -2.32 30.41 11.01
CA ALA A 370 -2.13 31.45 12.02
C ALA A 370 -0.69 31.47 12.53
N TRP A 371 -0.15 30.30 12.88
CA TRP A 371 1.23 30.17 13.31
C TRP A 371 2.22 30.62 12.22
N LEU A 372 2.05 30.24 10.96
CA LEU A 372 2.94 30.71 9.88
C LEU A 372 2.88 32.22 9.65
N ALA A 373 1.70 32.82 9.84
CA ALA A 373 1.50 34.24 9.58
C ALA A 373 1.85 35.14 10.78
N HIS A 374 2.19 34.59 11.96
CA HIS A 374 2.23 35.34 13.23
C HIS A 374 3.16 36.56 13.25
N GLU A 375 4.25 36.52 12.47
CA GLU A 375 5.21 37.64 12.36
C GLU A 375 4.95 38.55 11.14
N THR A 376 3.91 38.26 10.36
CA THR A 376 3.60 39.00 9.13
C THR A 376 2.62 40.14 9.39
N ALA A 377 2.76 41.24 8.64
CA ALA A 377 1.80 42.34 8.66
C ALA A 377 0.37 41.92 8.24
N HIS A 378 0.22 40.78 7.57
CA HIS A 378 -1.04 40.22 7.12
C HIS A 378 -1.65 39.21 8.11
N PHE A 379 -1.07 39.03 9.30
CA PHE A 379 -1.53 38.06 10.30
C PHE A 379 -3.05 38.09 10.54
N PRO A 380 -3.70 39.24 10.83
CA PRO A 380 -5.12 39.23 11.14
C PRO A 380 -5.99 38.80 9.94
N VAL A 381 -5.58 39.19 8.73
CA VAL A 381 -6.29 38.85 7.50
C VAL A 381 -6.12 37.37 7.16
N ALA A 382 -4.90 36.82 7.30
CA ALA A 382 -4.62 35.41 7.05
C ALA A 382 -5.37 34.50 8.05
N VAL A 383 -5.39 34.87 9.33
CA VAL A 383 -6.16 34.16 10.36
C VAL A 383 -7.66 34.23 10.07
N ALA A 384 -8.22 35.42 9.83
CA ALA A 384 -9.63 35.58 9.56
C ALA A 384 -10.08 34.80 8.32
N ALA A 385 -9.31 34.84 7.23
CA ALA A 385 -9.59 34.10 6.01
C ALA A 385 -9.52 32.58 6.23
N SER A 386 -8.48 32.08 6.89
CA SER A 386 -8.33 30.63 7.15
C SER A 386 -9.44 30.08 8.06
N VAL A 387 -9.82 30.82 9.11
CA VAL A 387 -10.93 30.46 9.99
C VAL A 387 -12.25 30.50 9.23
N ALA A 388 -12.51 31.52 8.42
CA ALA A 388 -13.74 31.61 7.62
C ALA A 388 -13.85 30.44 6.61
N ILE A 389 -12.75 30.09 5.94
CA ILE A 389 -12.69 28.93 5.03
C ILE A 389 -12.93 27.64 5.82
N ALA A 390 -12.25 27.43 6.94
CA ALA A 390 -12.39 26.24 7.77
C ALA A 390 -13.84 26.08 8.28
N LEU A 391 -14.47 27.16 8.73
CA LEU A 391 -15.88 27.15 9.15
C LEU A 391 -16.83 26.86 7.98
N GLY A 392 -16.63 27.50 6.83
CA GLY A 392 -17.43 27.27 5.62
C GLY A 392 -17.38 25.82 5.17
N LEU A 393 -16.17 25.24 5.10
CA LEU A 393 -15.95 23.83 4.78
C LEU A 393 -16.56 22.92 5.84
N SER A 394 -16.40 23.24 7.13
CA SER A 394 -16.94 22.44 8.24
C SER A 394 -18.47 22.35 8.19
N VAL A 395 -19.14 23.48 7.92
CA VAL A 395 -20.60 23.53 7.75
C VAL A 395 -21.03 22.74 6.50
N TRP A 396 -20.31 22.90 5.39
CA TRP A 396 -20.61 22.20 4.15
C TRP A 396 -20.46 20.67 4.29
N VAL A 397 -19.36 20.19 4.86
CA VAL A 397 -19.12 18.77 5.17
C VAL A 397 -20.19 18.23 6.14
N GLY A 398 -20.53 18.99 7.18
CA GLY A 398 -21.56 18.59 8.14
C GLY A 398 -22.99 18.58 7.57
N ARG A 399 -23.26 19.33 6.50
CA ARG A 399 -24.53 19.28 5.75
C ARG A 399 -24.57 18.11 4.78
N TYR A 400 -23.43 17.74 4.20
CA TYR A 400 -23.29 16.60 3.30
C TYR A 400 -23.73 15.28 3.97
N LEU A 401 -23.15 14.92 5.13
CA LEU A 401 -23.52 13.65 5.79
C LEU A 401 -24.96 13.59 6.31
N ARG A 402 -25.59 14.73 6.57
CA ARG A 402 -27.02 14.78 6.94
C ARG A 402 -27.95 14.49 5.76
N ARG A 403 -27.46 14.64 4.53
CA ARG A 403 -28.21 14.41 3.29
C ARG A 403 -27.79 13.14 2.56
N ALA A 404 -26.61 12.60 2.87
CA ALA A 404 -26.18 11.32 2.35
C ALA A 404 -27.14 10.22 2.85
N PRO A 405 -27.62 9.32 1.98
CA PRO A 405 -28.35 8.15 2.44
C PRO A 405 -27.47 7.43 3.46
N GLN A 406 -27.99 7.19 4.66
CA GLN A 406 -27.29 6.43 5.71
C GLN A 406 -27.24 4.93 5.41
N GLU A 407 -27.34 4.54 4.15
CA GLU A 407 -26.99 3.20 3.72
C GLU A 407 -25.45 3.14 3.70
N ALA A 408 -24.87 3.01 4.90
CA ALA A 408 -23.60 2.34 4.99
C ALA A 408 -23.76 1.04 4.19
N PRO A 409 -22.88 0.70 3.23
CA PRO A 409 -22.82 -0.66 2.77
C PRO A 409 -22.67 -1.46 4.05
N ALA A 410 -23.67 -2.31 4.33
CA ALA A 410 -23.64 -3.16 5.49
C ALA A 410 -22.27 -3.81 5.45
N LEU A 411 -21.38 -3.42 6.38
CA LEU A 411 -20.28 -4.29 6.74
C LEU A 411 -21.03 -5.54 7.13
N LEU A 412 -21.06 -6.54 6.25
CA LEU A 412 -21.72 -7.80 6.52
C LEU A 412 -21.15 -8.23 7.85
N SER A 413 -21.95 -8.06 8.90
CA SER A 413 -21.65 -8.62 10.20
C SER A 413 -21.53 -10.10 9.93
N PRO A 414 -20.37 -10.74 10.17
CA PRO A 414 -20.32 -12.17 10.01
C PRO A 414 -21.23 -12.77 11.07
N SER A 415 -22.18 -13.56 10.60
CA SER A 415 -22.87 -14.58 11.40
C SER A 415 -21.82 -15.45 12.11
#